data_AF-A0AAU9TRK7-F1
#
_entry.id   AF-A0AAU9TRK7-F1
#
_cell.length_a   1.000
_cell.length_b   1.000
_cell.length_c   1.000
_cell.angle_alpha   90.00
_cell.angle_beta   90.00
_cell.angle_gamma   90.00
#
_symmetry.space_group_name_H-M   'P 1'
#
loop_
_entity.id
_entity.type
_entity.pdbx_description
1 polymer ?
#
loop_
_entity_poly.entity_id
_entity_poly.type
_entity_poly.pdbx_seq_one_letter_code
_entity_poly.pdbx_strand_id
1 'polypeptide(L)'
;MRTKILSTIKENIKLTKKDDTSHSLQRSKIKKDKESLDSIIKAIKEAMDPFDDAMDKKLLFNISTGKATSPEVTDFLLYVKTAGNQQKLDFISDCSSNPDRFEKPIKRNKIINFASQSSTKVLMTKDRK
;
A
#
# COMPACT_ATOMS: atom_id res chain seq x y z
N MET A 1 2.96 -12.78 11.44
CA MET A 1 3.59 -12.29 10.18
C MET A 1 3.55 -13.35 9.08
N ARG A 2 4.12 -14.56 9.28
CA ARG A 2 4.03 -15.71 8.33
C ARG A 2 2.62 -16.02 7.81
N THR A 3 1.61 -15.99 8.68
CA THR A 3 0.21 -16.30 8.35
C THR A 3 -0.45 -15.28 7.43
N LYS A 4 -0.09 -13.99 7.53
CA LYS A 4 -0.59 -12.93 6.65
C LYS A 4 0.04 -13.05 5.26
N ILE A 5 1.35 -13.30 5.18
CA ILE A 5 2.04 -13.58 3.91
C ILE A 5 1.40 -14.79 3.21
N LEU A 6 1.13 -15.87 3.95
CA LEU A 6 0.45 -17.06 3.41
C LEU A 6 -0.99 -16.77 2.94
N SER A 7 -1.73 -15.93 3.67
CA SER A 7 -3.09 -15.53 3.31
C SER A 7 -3.10 -14.67 2.03
N THR A 8 -2.19 -13.70 1.92
CA THR A 8 -2.05 -12.86 0.71
C THR A 8 -1.63 -13.68 -0.50
N ILE A 9 -0.75 -14.67 -0.31
CA ILE A 9 -0.38 -15.63 -1.37
C ILE A 9 -1.60 -16.47 -1.78
N LYS A 10 -2.36 -17.03 -0.82
CA LYS A 10 -3.57 -17.85 -1.10
C LYS A 10 -4.67 -17.07 -1.83
N GLU A 11 -4.92 -15.81 -1.47
CA GLU A 11 -5.90 -14.96 -2.16
C GLU A 11 -5.46 -14.57 -3.57
N ASN A 12 -4.16 -14.38 -3.80
CA ASN A 12 -3.63 -14.06 -5.11
C ASN A 12 -3.65 -15.26 -6.08
N ILE A 13 -3.57 -16.49 -5.57
CA ILE A 13 -3.51 -17.72 -6.39
C ILE A 13 -4.85 -18.44 -6.57
N LYS A 14 -5.97 -17.93 -6.00
CA LYS A 14 -7.33 -18.52 -6.10
C LYS A 14 -7.43 -20.01 -5.72
N LEU A 15 -6.48 -20.55 -4.95
CA LEU A 15 -6.47 -21.95 -4.51
C LEU A 15 -7.48 -22.15 -3.36
N THR A 16 -8.72 -22.48 -3.72
CA THR A 16 -9.84 -22.61 -2.77
C THR A 16 -10.64 -23.91 -2.88
N LYS A 17 -10.29 -24.88 -3.75
CA LYS A 17 -11.05 -26.15 -3.86
C LYS A 17 -10.17 -27.39 -4.00
N LYS A 18 -10.71 -28.53 -3.53
CA LYS A 18 -10.21 -29.91 -3.71
C LYS A 18 -10.07 -30.19 -5.22
N ASP A 19 -8.85 -30.43 -5.68
CA ASP A 19 -8.53 -30.59 -7.11
C ASP A 19 -8.88 -31.98 -7.65
N ASP A 20 -9.66 -32.00 -8.73
CA ASP A 20 -9.75 -33.12 -9.66
C ASP A 20 -8.55 -33.04 -10.60
N THR A 21 -7.61 -33.99 -10.48
CA THR A 21 -6.29 -33.96 -11.12
C THR A 21 -6.33 -34.09 -12.63
N SER A 22 -7.46 -34.49 -13.21
CA SER A 22 -7.65 -34.58 -14.67
C SER A 22 -7.74 -33.20 -15.33
N HIS A 23 -8.14 -32.17 -14.57
CA HIS A 23 -8.31 -30.81 -15.06
C HIS A 23 -7.03 -29.94 -14.95
N SER A 24 -6.03 -30.36 -14.18
CA SER A 24 -4.77 -29.63 -13.95
C SER A 24 -3.76 -29.80 -15.10
N LEU A 25 -3.91 -30.85 -15.91
CA LEU A 25 -3.03 -31.15 -17.05
C LEU A 25 -3.36 -30.32 -18.31
N GLN A 26 -4.38 -29.46 -18.27
CA GLN A 26 -4.72 -28.58 -19.39
C GLN A 26 -3.62 -27.55 -19.62
N ARG A 27 -3.12 -27.45 -20.86
CA ARG A 27 -2.05 -26.51 -21.26
C ARG A 27 -2.31 -25.06 -20.84
N SER A 28 -3.57 -24.62 -20.92
CA SER A 28 -4.00 -23.27 -20.51
C SER A 28 -3.86 -23.04 -19.00
N LYS A 29 -4.11 -24.07 -18.18
CA LYS A 29 -3.94 -24.03 -16.72
C LYS A 29 -2.47 -24.05 -16.33
N ILE A 30 -1.68 -24.95 -16.92
CA ILE A 30 -0.22 -25.00 -16.74
C ILE A 30 0.43 -23.66 -17.07
N LYS A 31 0.02 -23.01 -18.17
CA LYS A 31 0.52 -21.67 -18.54
C LYS A 31 0.17 -20.64 -17.46
N LYS A 32 -1.06 -20.62 -16.97
CA LYS A 32 -1.51 -19.70 -15.93
C LYS A 32 -0.82 -19.94 -14.59
N ASP A 33 -0.57 -21.20 -14.25
CA ASP A 33 0.13 -21.58 -13.03
C ASP A 33 1.60 -21.15 -13.10
N LYS A 34 2.23 -21.30 -14.27
CA LYS A 34 3.56 -20.74 -14.53
C LYS A 34 3.59 -19.22 -14.41
N GLU A 35 2.66 -18.51 -15.04
CA GLU A 35 2.55 -17.04 -14.92
C GLU A 35 2.37 -16.60 -13.45
N SER A 36 1.59 -17.38 -12.67
CA SER A 36 1.38 -17.13 -11.25
C SER A 36 2.64 -17.38 -10.43
N LEU A 37 3.37 -18.47 -10.71
CA LEU A 37 4.64 -18.78 -10.08
C LEU A 37 5.70 -17.71 -10.38
N ASP A 38 5.82 -17.30 -11.64
CA ASP A 38 6.74 -16.24 -12.06
C ASP A 38 6.40 -14.92 -11.35
N SER A 39 5.11 -14.61 -11.17
CA SER A 39 4.65 -13.45 -10.41
C SER A 39 5.03 -13.53 -8.93
N ILE A 40 4.95 -14.72 -8.31
CA ILE A 40 5.37 -14.93 -6.91
C ILE A 40 6.88 -14.76 -6.77
N ILE A 41 7.66 -15.39 -7.65
CA ILE A 41 9.12 -15.26 -7.66
C ILE A 41 9.52 -13.78 -7.80
N LYS A 42 8.86 -13.07 -8.72
CA LYS A 42 9.06 -11.63 -8.88
C LYS A 42 8.71 -10.86 -7.61
N ALA A 43 7.56 -11.15 -6.98
CA ALA A 43 7.15 -10.48 -5.75
C ALA A 43 8.13 -10.74 -4.58
N ILE A 44 8.69 -11.94 -4.48
CA ILE A 44 9.71 -12.27 -3.47
C ILE A 44 11.01 -11.54 -3.77
N LYS A 45 11.47 -11.47 -5.02
CA LYS A 45 12.68 -10.74 -5.40
C LYS A 45 12.54 -9.22 -5.18
N GLU A 46 11.34 -8.69 -5.37
CA GLU A 46 11.03 -7.27 -5.14
C GLU A 46 10.78 -6.94 -3.66
N ALA A 47 10.43 -7.92 -2.84
CA ALA A 47 10.25 -7.77 -1.41
C ALA A 47 11.61 -7.98 -0.73
N MET A 48 12.23 -6.90 -0.29
CA MET A 48 13.51 -6.93 0.40
C MET A 48 13.31 -7.28 1.88
N ASP A 49 14.31 -7.92 2.49
CA ASP A 49 14.36 -8.07 3.95
C ASP A 49 14.52 -6.67 4.57
N PRO A 50 13.53 -6.17 5.34
CA PRO A 50 13.58 -4.84 5.92
C PRO A 50 14.63 -4.69 7.04
N PHE A 51 15.35 -5.75 7.38
CA PHE A 51 16.42 -5.74 8.39
C PHE A 51 17.80 -6.10 7.83
N ASP A 52 17.95 -6.16 6.50
CA ASP A 52 19.26 -6.39 5.87
C ASP A 52 20.19 -5.17 6.06
N ASP A 53 21.44 -5.44 6.46
CA ASP A 53 22.49 -4.42 6.60
C ASP A 53 22.86 -3.78 5.26
N ALA A 54 22.59 -4.45 4.14
CA ALA A 54 22.81 -3.93 2.79
C ALA A 54 21.75 -2.90 2.33
N MET A 55 20.76 -2.58 3.17
CA MET A 55 19.71 -1.63 2.78
C MET A 55 20.23 -0.20 2.57
N ASP A 56 19.68 0.45 1.55
CA ASP A 56 19.85 1.89 1.38
C ASP A 56 19.08 2.65 2.47
N LYS A 57 19.80 3.12 3.48
CA LYS A 57 19.28 3.89 4.61
C LYS A 57 18.66 5.24 4.21
N LYS A 58 18.81 5.66 2.95
CA LYS A 58 18.17 6.89 2.42
C LYS A 58 16.73 6.68 2.01
N LEU A 59 16.28 5.43 1.80
CA LEU A 59 14.94 5.12 1.35
C LEU A 59 14.04 4.69 2.52
N LEU A 60 12.76 5.08 2.44
CA LEU A 60 11.75 4.66 3.41
C LEU A 60 11.06 3.38 2.94
N PHE A 61 11.15 2.32 3.74
CA PHE A 61 10.57 1.01 3.42
C PHE A 61 9.30 0.73 4.22
N ASN A 62 8.34 0.09 3.56
CA ASN A 62 7.15 -0.44 4.25
C ASN A 62 7.45 -1.83 4.82
N ILE A 63 7.47 -1.94 6.14
CA ILE A 63 7.76 -3.20 6.87
C ILE A 63 6.80 -4.34 6.49
N SER A 64 5.56 -4.02 6.11
CA SER A 64 4.56 -5.04 5.74
C SER A 64 4.79 -5.63 4.34
N THR A 65 5.45 -4.90 3.45
CA THR A 65 5.66 -5.32 2.05
C THR A 65 7.13 -5.53 1.68
N GLY A 66 8.07 -5.04 2.48
CA GLY A 66 9.50 -5.04 2.17
C GLY A 66 9.85 -4.15 0.98
N LYS A 67 8.95 -3.26 0.54
CA LYS A 67 9.14 -2.42 -0.65
C LYS A 67 9.45 -0.97 -0.28
N ALA A 68 10.28 -0.35 -1.11
CA ALA A 68 10.55 1.08 -1.05
C ALA A 68 9.26 1.87 -1.36
N THR A 69 9.11 2.98 -0.65
CA THR A 69 7.97 3.88 -0.76
C THR A 69 8.22 4.92 -1.85
N SER A 70 7.16 5.52 -2.40
CA SER A 70 7.34 6.61 -3.37
C SER A 70 7.97 7.83 -2.70
N PRO A 71 8.66 8.69 -3.47
CA PRO A 71 9.17 9.96 -2.95
C PRO A 71 8.06 10.79 -2.29
N GLU A 72 6.87 10.86 -2.90
CA GLU A 72 5.72 11.62 -2.37
C GLU A 72 5.30 11.20 -0.96
N VAL A 73 5.22 9.89 -0.70
CA VAL A 73 4.87 9.37 0.63
C VAL A 73 6.03 9.53 1.60
N THR A 74 7.27 9.41 1.11
CA THR A 74 8.48 9.64 1.92
C THR A 74 8.53 11.09 2.41
N ASP A 75 8.40 12.05 1.51
CA ASP A 75 8.38 13.47 1.82
C ASP A 75 7.22 13.80 2.77
N PHE A 76 6.01 13.29 2.48
CA PHE A 76 4.88 13.52 3.37
C PHE A 76 5.17 13.01 4.79
N LEU A 77 5.62 11.77 4.95
CA LEU A 77 5.85 11.18 6.28
C LEU A 77 7.00 11.86 7.03
N LEU A 78 8.05 12.31 6.33
CA LEU A 78 9.17 13.03 6.95
C LEU A 78 8.79 14.44 7.38
N TYR A 79 7.97 15.15 6.60
CA TYR A 79 7.69 16.57 6.82
C TYR A 79 6.33 16.86 7.48
N VAL A 80 5.42 15.89 7.62
CA VAL A 80 4.06 16.10 8.15
C VAL A 80 4.03 16.77 9.51
N LYS A 81 4.99 16.46 10.40
CA LYS A 81 5.08 17.06 11.74
C LYS A 81 5.40 18.56 11.66
N THR A 82 6.39 18.91 10.83
CA THR A 82 6.80 20.31 10.63
C THR A 82 5.69 21.10 9.94
N ALA A 83 5.08 20.54 8.88
CA ALA A 83 3.96 21.15 8.19
C ALA A 83 2.75 21.36 9.12
N GLY A 84 2.41 20.38 9.94
CA GLY A 84 1.33 20.49 10.92
C GLY A 84 1.61 21.55 11.99
N ASN A 85 2.86 21.67 12.45
CA ASN A 85 3.24 22.73 13.39
C ASN A 85 3.10 24.12 12.75
N GLN A 86 3.54 24.29 11.50
CA GLN A 86 3.38 25.55 10.79
C GLN A 86 1.89 25.92 10.63
N GLN A 87 1.05 24.99 10.18
CA GLN A 87 -0.38 25.22 10.04
C GLN A 87 -1.07 25.60 11.36
N LYS A 88 -0.62 25.04 12.50
CA LYS A 88 -1.09 25.44 13.82
C LYS A 88 -0.74 26.89 14.11
N LEU A 89 0.51 27.29 13.88
CA LEU A 89 0.96 28.67 14.12
C LEU A 89 0.21 29.66 13.22
N ASP A 90 0.07 29.32 11.93
CA ASP A 90 -0.68 30.13 10.97
C ASP A 90 -2.13 30.31 11.43
N PHE A 91 -2.79 29.24 11.89
CA PHE A 91 -4.16 29.31 12.39
C PHE A 91 -4.31 30.23 13.63
N ILE A 92 -3.37 30.15 14.57
CA ILE A 92 -3.36 31.02 15.76
C ILE A 92 -3.17 32.49 15.34
N SER A 93 -2.26 32.74 14.40
CA SER A 93 -2.01 34.08 13.84
C SER A 93 -3.25 34.63 13.13
N ASP A 94 -3.91 33.81 12.31
CA ASP A 94 -5.13 34.19 11.60
C ASP A 94 -6.27 34.52 12.57
N CYS A 95 -6.47 33.72 13.62
CA CYS A 95 -7.49 33.98 14.64
C CYS A 95 -7.21 35.26 15.43
N SER A 96 -5.92 35.58 15.66
CA SER A 96 -5.52 36.80 16.36
C SER A 96 -5.77 38.05 15.52
N SER A 97 -5.68 37.92 14.19
CA SER A 97 -5.86 39.02 13.24
C SER A 97 -7.31 39.16 12.74
N ASN A 98 -8.09 38.08 12.77
CA ASN A 98 -9.48 38.03 12.32
C ASN A 98 -10.31 37.10 13.22
N PRO A 99 -11.13 37.65 14.15
CA PRO A 99 -11.99 36.87 15.03
C PRO A 99 -12.94 35.91 14.30
N ASP A 100 -13.44 36.28 13.11
CA ASP A 100 -14.34 35.44 12.30
C ASP A 100 -13.64 34.20 11.71
N ARG A 101 -12.30 34.13 11.80
CA ARG A 101 -11.54 32.96 11.33
C ARG A 101 -11.89 31.70 12.11
N PHE A 102 -12.15 31.84 13.41
CA PHE A 102 -12.34 30.71 14.32
C PHE A 102 -13.58 29.89 13.95
N GLU A 103 -14.63 30.55 13.49
CA GLU A 103 -15.90 29.91 13.08
C GLU A 103 -15.80 29.26 11.69
N LYS A 104 -14.77 29.58 10.91
CA LYS A 104 -14.60 29.06 9.55
C LYS A 104 -13.97 27.65 9.56
N PRO A 105 -14.44 26.74 8.69
CA PRO A 105 -13.86 25.40 8.57
C PRO A 105 -12.33 25.39 8.36
N ILE A 106 -11.67 24.42 8.97
CA ILE A 106 -10.24 24.15 8.75
C ILE A 106 -10.11 23.25 7.53
N LYS A 107 -9.27 23.67 6.57
CA LYS A 107 -8.97 22.87 5.38
C LYS A 107 -8.31 21.55 5.80
N ARG A 108 -8.86 20.43 5.33
CA ARG A 108 -8.27 19.11 5.56
C ARG A 108 -7.07 18.90 4.66
N ASN A 109 -5.98 18.38 5.22
CA ASN A 109 -4.85 17.90 4.44
C ASN A 109 -5.15 16.52 3.89
N LYS A 110 -4.77 16.29 2.63
CA LYS A 110 -4.74 14.94 2.06
C LYS A 110 -3.63 14.16 2.76
N ILE A 111 -3.95 12.99 3.31
CA ILE A 111 -2.98 12.11 3.95
C ILE A 111 -2.35 11.23 2.88
N ILE A 112 -1.03 11.32 2.73
CA ILE A 112 -0.27 10.52 1.77
C ILE A 112 0.64 9.57 2.57
N ASN A 113 0.18 8.34 2.79
CA ASN A 113 0.85 7.34 3.62
C ASN A 113 0.99 6.01 2.86
N PHE A 114 1.54 4.98 3.50
CA PHE A 114 1.67 3.65 2.89
C PHE A 114 0.35 3.07 2.36
N ALA A 115 -0.79 3.35 3.03
CA ALA A 115 -2.10 2.89 2.58
C ALA A 115 -2.59 3.62 1.32
N SER A 116 -2.12 4.85 1.09
CA SER A 116 -2.42 5.58 -0.15
C SER A 116 -1.79 4.95 -1.39
N GLN A 117 -0.80 4.07 -1.22
CA GLN A 117 -0.17 3.33 -2.30
C GLN A 117 -0.80 1.95 -2.55
N SER A 118 -1.62 1.44 -1.64
CA SER A 118 -2.33 0.17 -1.87
C SER A 118 -3.43 0.35 -2.90
N SER A 119 -3.43 -0.48 -3.95
CA SER A 119 -4.51 -0.51 -4.93
C SER A 119 -5.79 -1.01 -4.29
N THR A 120 -6.77 -0.12 -4.11
CA THR A 120 -8.13 -0.53 -3.74
C THR A 120 -8.69 -1.35 -4.91
N LYS A 121 -8.89 -2.66 -4.70
CA LYS A 121 -9.61 -3.47 -5.69
C LYS A 121 -11.04 -2.94 -5.78
N VAL A 122 -11.35 -2.21 -6.84
CA VAL A 122 -12.73 -1.86 -7.18
C VAL A 122 -13.41 -3.18 -7.59
N LEU A 123 -14.23 -3.71 -6.70
CA LEU A 123 -15.14 -4.80 -7.02
C LEU A 123 -16.14 -4.27 -8.05
N MET A 124 -15.90 -4.54 -9.34
CA MET A 124 -16.92 -4.35 -10.36
C MET A 124 -18.00 -5.39 -10.13
N THR A 125 -19.05 -5.02 -9.40
CA THR A 125 -20.31 -5.76 -9.40
C THR A 125 -20.86 -5.72 -10.82
N LYS A 126 -20.85 -6.87 -11.50
CA LYS A 126 -21.62 -7.05 -12.73
C LYS A 126 -23.09 -7.00 -12.34
N ASP A 127 -23.74 -5.87 -12.63
CA ASP A 127 -25.20 -5.81 -12.68
C ASP A 127 -25.68 -6.88 -13.68
N ARG A 128 -26.38 -7.89 -13.16
CA ARG A 128 -27.15 -8.83 -13.97
C ARG A 128 -28.46 -8.14 -14.33
N LYS A 129 -28.63 -7.80 -15.61
CA LYS A 129 -29.95 -7.68 -16.24
C LYS A 129 -30.39 -9.06 -16.74
#